data_AF-A0A7C6E9I3-F1
#
_entry.id   AF-A0A7C6E9I3-F1
#
_cell.length_a   1.000
_cell.length_b   1.000
_cell.length_c   1.000
_cell.angle_alpha   90.00
_cell.angle_beta   90.00
_cell.angle_gamma   90.00
#
_symmetry.space_group_name_H-M   'P 1'
#
loop_
_entity.id
_entity.type
_entity.pdbx_description
1 polymer ?
#
loop_
_entity_poly.entity_id
_entity_poly.type
_entity_poly.pdbx_seq_one_letter_code
_entity_poly.pdbx_strand_id
1 'polypeptide(L)'
;MFGITDDKMEKIYQQMLQINVFLSRKRSKSEIYFFLKPMLLEAQIAAFAITKSHFVKDALISYIRDLQSIKPFVSGKDLIELGLIPSVEFGKILKNCFKKQIEGDFTNKQEAIDYVKNKYLN
;
A
#
# COMPACT_ATOMS: atom_id res chain seq x y z
N MET A 1 -1.39 30.08 -19.32
CA MET A 1 -0.39 29.00 -19.38
C MET A 1 -0.74 28.04 -18.26
N PHE A 2 -1.15 26.81 -18.57
CA PHE A 2 -1.44 25.82 -17.53
C PHE A 2 -0.15 25.59 -16.73
N GLY A 3 -0.17 25.81 -15.42
CA GLY A 3 1.01 25.84 -14.53
C GLY A 3 1.64 24.47 -14.26
N ILE A 4 1.74 23.62 -15.27
CA ILE A 4 2.45 22.35 -15.20
C ILE A 4 3.90 22.63 -15.58
N THR A 5 4.84 22.36 -14.66
CA THR A 5 6.27 22.43 -14.93
C THR A 5 6.74 21.18 -15.65
N ASP A 6 7.77 21.30 -16.49
CA ASP A 6 8.37 20.17 -17.20
C ASP A 6 8.81 19.05 -16.24
N ASP A 7 9.31 19.42 -15.06
CA ASP A 7 9.71 18.48 -14.00
C ASP A 7 8.54 17.62 -13.48
N LYS A 8 7.34 18.20 -13.33
CA LYS A 8 6.16 17.44 -12.92
C LYS A 8 5.76 16.44 -14.00
N MET A 9 5.79 16.84 -15.27
CA MET A 9 5.46 15.96 -16.39
C MET A 9 6.45 14.80 -16.51
N GLU A 10 7.74 15.08 -16.36
CA GLU A 10 8.78 14.05 -16.37
C GLU A 10 8.55 13.03 -15.26
N LYS A 11 8.26 13.50 -14.03
CA LYS A 11 7.94 12.61 -12.91
C LYS A 11 6.70 11.75 -13.15
N ILE A 12 5.65 12.31 -13.75
CA ILE A 12 4.44 11.57 -14.13
C ILE A 12 4.79 10.48 -15.15
N TYR A 13 5.55 10.82 -16.18
CA TYR A 13 5.97 9.88 -17.22
C TYR A 13 6.80 8.72 -16.63
N GLN A 14 7.79 9.04 -15.79
CA GLN A 14 8.62 8.02 -15.14
C GLN A 14 7.82 7.08 -14.23
N GLN A 15 6.94 7.63 -13.39
CA GLN A 15 6.10 6.80 -12.52
C GLN A 15 5.11 5.96 -13.33
N MET A 16 4.52 6.52 -14.39
CA MET A 16 3.61 5.79 -15.29
C MET A 16 4.29 4.55 -15.91
N LEU A 17 5.56 4.69 -16.35
CA LEU A 17 6.33 3.55 -16.87
C LEU A 17 6.61 2.51 -15.77
N GLN A 18 7.05 2.96 -14.59
CA GLN A 18 7.31 2.08 -13.45
C GLN A 18 6.07 1.29 -13.04
N ILE A 19 4.89 1.90 -13.03
CA ILE A 19 3.61 1.25 -12.76
C ILE A 19 3.35 0.12 -13.76
N ASN A 20 3.40 0.43 -15.05
CA ASN A 20 3.12 -0.57 -16.09
C ASN A 20 4.11 -1.73 -16.05
N VAL A 21 5.40 -1.46 -15.80
CA VAL A 21 6.42 -2.51 -15.65
C VAL A 21 6.19 -3.33 -14.39
N PHE A 22 6.00 -2.70 -13.24
CA PHE A 22 5.85 -3.41 -11.96
C PHE A 22 4.61 -4.31 -11.94
N LEU A 23 3.49 -3.80 -12.45
CA LEU A 23 2.21 -4.50 -12.53
C LEU A 23 2.09 -5.42 -13.75
N SER A 24 3.10 -5.52 -14.62
CA SER A 24 3.08 -6.48 -15.75
C SER A 24 3.14 -7.95 -15.31
N ARG A 25 3.40 -8.21 -14.02
CA ARG A 25 3.54 -9.54 -13.42
C ARG A 25 2.63 -9.66 -12.21
N LYS A 26 2.28 -10.88 -11.83
CA LYS A 26 1.46 -11.15 -10.64
C LYS A 26 2.09 -10.53 -9.38
N ARG A 27 1.28 -9.77 -8.63
CA ARG A 27 1.63 -9.12 -7.35
C ARG A 27 0.59 -9.46 -6.29
N SER A 28 1.00 -9.46 -5.03
CA SER A 28 0.09 -9.54 -3.89
C SER A 28 -0.62 -8.20 -3.66
N LYS A 29 -1.70 -8.21 -2.87
CA LYS A 29 -2.46 -6.98 -2.58
C LYS A 29 -1.61 -5.94 -1.85
N SER A 30 -0.78 -6.40 -0.90
CA SER A 30 0.12 -5.52 -0.16
C SER A 30 1.27 -4.98 -1.01
N GLU A 31 1.81 -5.78 -1.95
CA GLU A 31 2.79 -5.29 -2.92
C GLU A 31 2.22 -4.14 -3.76
N ILE A 32 1.01 -4.31 -4.29
CA ILE A 32 0.30 -3.28 -5.06
C ILE A 32 0.10 -2.02 -4.21
N TYR A 33 -0.42 -2.18 -2.99
CA TYR A 33 -0.67 -1.06 -2.08
C TYR A 33 0.60 -0.24 -1.80
N PHE A 34 1.68 -0.90 -1.34
CA PHE A 34 2.89 -0.18 -0.93
C PHE A 34 3.63 0.43 -2.11
N PHE A 35 3.51 -0.15 -3.31
CA PHE A 35 4.12 0.38 -4.52
C PHE A 35 3.38 1.60 -5.07
N LEU A 36 2.04 1.57 -5.12
CA LEU A 36 1.24 2.67 -5.69
C LEU A 36 1.02 3.84 -4.73
N LYS A 37 1.00 3.60 -3.42
CA LYS A 37 0.79 4.64 -2.39
C LYS A 37 1.68 5.89 -2.52
N PRO A 38 3.00 5.79 -2.78
CA PRO A 38 3.86 6.97 -2.94
C PRO A 38 3.78 7.62 -4.34
N MET A 39 3.00 7.07 -5.28
CA MET A 39 2.94 7.56 -6.66
C MET A 39 1.85 8.60 -6.85
N LEU A 40 2.08 9.54 -7.77
CA LEU A 40 1.13 10.59 -8.13
C LEU A 40 -0.14 9.99 -8.73
N LEU A 41 -1.29 10.55 -8.38
CA LEU A 41 -2.58 10.10 -8.93
C LEU A 41 -2.60 10.24 -10.46
N GLU A 42 -2.05 11.33 -10.99
CA GLU A 42 -1.96 11.55 -12.44
C GLU A 42 -1.13 10.47 -13.14
N ALA A 43 -0.06 9.96 -12.50
CA ALA A 43 0.73 8.86 -13.03
C ALA A 43 -0.04 7.52 -13.03
N GLN A 44 -0.83 7.27 -11.97
CA GLN A 44 -1.70 6.09 -11.90
C GLN A 44 -2.80 6.13 -12.98
N ILE A 45 -3.41 7.29 -13.19
CA ILE A 45 -4.43 7.50 -14.25
C ILE A 45 -3.79 7.38 -15.63
N ALA A 46 -2.62 7.99 -15.86
CA ALA A 46 -1.90 7.86 -17.12
C ALA A 46 -1.57 6.39 -17.41
N ALA A 47 -1.08 5.65 -16.42
CA ALA A 47 -0.76 4.23 -16.57
C ALA A 47 -2.00 3.41 -16.93
N PHE A 48 -3.13 3.67 -16.27
CA PHE A 48 -4.42 3.06 -16.58
C PHE A 48 -4.89 3.36 -18.02
N ALA A 49 -4.75 4.60 -18.45
CA ALA A 49 -5.21 5.05 -19.77
C ALA A 49 -4.39 4.43 -20.92
N ILE A 50 -3.06 4.31 -20.75
CA ILE A 50 -2.18 3.82 -21.83
C ILE A 50 -2.11 2.30 -21.92
N THR A 51 -2.32 1.59 -20.80
CA THR A 51 -2.07 0.15 -20.75
C THR A 51 -3.09 -0.66 -21.56
N LYS A 52 -2.61 -1.68 -22.27
CA LYS A 52 -3.46 -2.67 -22.96
C LYS A 52 -3.62 -3.97 -22.18
N SER A 53 -2.82 -4.16 -21.12
CA SER A 53 -2.87 -5.35 -20.29
C SER A 53 -4.08 -5.30 -19.35
N HIS A 54 -4.98 -6.28 -19.47
CA HIS A 54 -6.11 -6.41 -18.55
C HIS A 54 -5.63 -6.62 -17.10
N PHE A 55 -4.54 -7.38 -16.95
CA PHE A 55 -3.92 -7.64 -15.65
C PHE A 55 -3.46 -6.34 -14.95
N VAL A 56 -2.84 -5.41 -15.70
CA VAL A 56 -2.43 -4.10 -15.14
C VAL A 56 -3.66 -3.24 -14.81
N LYS A 57 -4.69 -3.24 -15.67
CA LYS A 57 -5.94 -2.50 -15.42
C LYS A 57 -6.63 -2.98 -14.15
N ASP A 58 -6.76 -4.29 -13.98
CA ASP A 58 -7.45 -4.89 -12.83
C ASP A 58 -6.70 -4.56 -11.52
N ALA A 59 -5.36 -4.59 -11.54
CA ALA A 59 -4.56 -4.20 -10.39
C ALA A 59 -4.73 -2.71 -10.02
N LEU A 60 -4.74 -1.81 -11.01
CA LEU A 60 -4.98 -0.37 -10.79
C LEU A 60 -6.40 -0.10 -10.28
N ILE A 61 -7.42 -0.76 -10.85
CA ILE A 61 -8.81 -0.65 -10.40
C ILE A 61 -8.94 -1.12 -8.96
N SER A 62 -8.37 -2.28 -8.61
CA SER A 62 -8.41 -2.80 -7.24
C SER A 62 -7.74 -1.85 -6.24
N TYR A 63 -6.61 -1.25 -6.62
CA TYR A 63 -5.95 -0.26 -5.77
C TYR A 63 -6.80 1.00 -5.57
N ILE A 64 -7.26 1.61 -6.68
CA ILE A 64 -7.98 2.88 -6.67
C ILE A 64 -9.35 2.72 -6.00
N ARG A 65 -10.04 1.60 -6.19
CA ARG A 65 -11.37 1.38 -5.60
C ARG A 65 -11.28 0.97 -4.14
N ASP A 66 -10.40 0.01 -3.82
CA ASP A 66 -10.46 -0.72 -2.57
C ASP A 66 -9.22 -0.48 -1.71
N LEU A 67 -8.04 -0.86 -2.20
CA LEU A 67 -6.84 -0.97 -1.34
C LEU A 67 -6.40 0.38 -0.76
N GLN A 68 -6.47 1.47 -1.52
CA GLN A 68 -6.01 2.77 -1.04
C GLN A 68 -6.79 3.31 0.18
N SER A 69 -8.02 2.84 0.36
CA SER A 69 -8.91 3.28 1.45
C SER A 69 -8.70 2.52 2.76
N ILE A 70 -7.94 1.42 2.75
CA ILE A 70 -7.76 0.55 3.91
C ILE A 70 -6.97 1.31 5.00
N LYS A 71 -7.57 1.39 6.20
CA LYS A 71 -6.94 1.94 7.40
C LYS A 71 -6.33 0.81 8.25
N PRO A 72 -5.11 0.98 8.79
CA PRO A 72 -4.52 -0.02 9.68
C PRO A 72 -5.40 -0.27 10.91
N PHE A 73 -5.57 -1.53 11.29
CA PHE A 73 -6.27 -1.92 12.51
C PHE A 73 -5.44 -1.71 13.78
N VAL A 74 -4.12 -1.84 13.65
CA VAL A 74 -3.16 -1.66 14.74
C VAL A 74 -2.43 -0.35 14.56
N SER A 75 -2.40 0.45 15.62
CA SER A 75 -1.67 1.70 15.75
C SER A 75 -0.53 1.58 16.74
N GLY A 76 0.37 2.57 16.77
CA GLY A 76 1.42 2.62 17.78
C GLY A 76 0.88 2.71 19.22
N LYS A 77 -0.29 3.35 19.41
CA LYS A 77 -0.95 3.41 20.72
C LYS A 77 -1.35 2.02 21.21
N ASP A 78 -1.88 1.20 20.30
CA ASP A 78 -2.24 -0.18 20.63
C ASP A 78 -1.02 -1.00 21.06
N LEU A 79 0.14 -0.80 20.41
CA LEU A 79 1.38 -1.47 20.82
C LEU A 79 1.81 -1.06 22.25
N ILE A 80 1.67 0.22 22.59
CA ILE A 80 1.96 0.74 23.95
C ILE A 80 1.01 0.12 24.98
N GLU A 81 -0.29 0.05 24.66
CA GLU A 81 -1.31 -0.56 25.53
C GLU A 81 -1.07 -2.06 25.74
N LEU A 82 -0.42 -2.73 24.79
CA LEU A 82 0.03 -4.12 24.92
C LEU A 82 1.32 -4.28 25.73
N GLY A 83 1.93 -3.20 26.20
CA GLY A 83 3.16 -3.21 27.00
C GLY A 83 4.46 -3.14 26.21
N LEU A 84 4.41 -2.90 24.88
CA LEU A 84 5.62 -2.70 24.08
C LEU A 84 6.19 -1.30 24.31
N ILE A 85 7.52 -1.22 24.41
CA ILE A 85 8.24 0.05 24.57
C ILE A 85 8.43 0.72 23.19
N PRO A 86 8.00 1.98 23.02
CA PRO A 86 8.20 2.73 21.76
C PRO A 86 9.65 2.67 21.27
N SER A 87 9.81 2.23 20.03
CA SER A 87 11.13 2.06 19.40
C SER A 87 11.02 2.06 17.87
N VAL A 88 12.17 2.10 17.18
CA VAL A 88 12.26 2.00 15.71
C VAL A 88 11.59 0.73 15.19
N GLU A 89 11.54 -0.33 16.00
CA GLU A 89 10.90 -1.61 15.66
C GLU A 89 9.38 -1.50 15.50
N PHE A 90 8.72 -0.49 16.10
CA PHE A 90 7.28 -0.27 15.92
C PHE A 90 6.91 -0.15 14.44
N GLY A 91 7.72 0.57 13.66
CA GLY A 91 7.48 0.70 12.23
C GLY A 91 7.46 -0.65 11.51
N LYS A 92 8.33 -1.59 11.90
CA LYS A 92 8.37 -2.94 11.33
C LYS A 92 7.17 -3.77 11.74
N ILE A 93 6.79 -3.72 13.02
CA ILE A 93 5.61 -4.42 13.56
C ILE A 93 4.34 -3.92 12.86
N LEU A 94 4.12 -2.60 12.84
CA LEU A 94 2.95 -1.98 12.22
C LEU A 94 2.89 -2.28 10.71
N LYS A 95 4.02 -2.20 10.00
CA LYS A 95 4.09 -2.56 8.58
C LYS A 95 3.77 -4.03 8.35
N ASN A 96 4.26 -4.93 9.21
CA ASN A 96 3.98 -6.36 9.11
C ASN A 96 2.50 -6.67 9.36
N CYS A 97 1.90 -6.08 10.39
CA CYS A 97 0.47 -6.21 10.68
C CYS A 97 -0.35 -5.68 9.51
N PHE A 98 -0.04 -4.49 9.02
CA PHE A 98 -0.79 -3.89 7.93
C PHE A 98 -0.65 -4.67 6.62
N LYS A 99 0.52 -5.28 6.35
CA LYS A 99 0.71 -6.21 5.24
C LYS A 99 -0.28 -7.37 5.33
N LYS A 100 -0.34 -8.04 6.48
CA LYS A 100 -1.24 -9.17 6.73
C LYS A 100 -2.71 -8.78 6.62
N GLN A 101 -3.07 -7.61 7.13
CA GLN A 101 -4.41 -7.04 6.99
C GLN A 101 -4.82 -6.90 5.52
N ILE A 102 -3.95 -6.32 4.68
CA ILE A 102 -4.24 -6.12 3.25
C ILE A 102 -4.39 -7.47 2.52
N GLU A 103 -3.61 -8.49 2.91
CA GLU A 103 -3.76 -9.83 2.36
C GLU A 103 -5.04 -10.54 2.82
N GLY A 104 -5.67 -10.08 3.90
CA GLY A 104 -6.90 -10.65 4.46
C GLY A 104 -6.65 -11.73 5.50
N ASP A 105 -5.46 -11.77 6.10
CA ASP A 105 -5.10 -12.71 7.17
C ASP A 105 -5.92 -12.49 8.45
N PHE A 106 -6.50 -11.29 8.60
CA PHE A 106 -7.46 -10.95 9.63
C PHE A 106 -8.38 -9.83 9.16
N THR A 107 -9.60 -9.82 9.69
CA THR A 107 -10.71 -9.00 9.20
C THR A 107 -11.13 -7.90 10.19
N ASN A 108 -10.64 -7.98 11.43
CA ASN A 108 -10.98 -7.04 12.49
C ASN A 108 -9.78 -6.71 13.39
N LYS A 109 -9.98 -5.71 14.25
CA LYS A 109 -8.95 -5.24 15.18
C LYS A 109 -8.53 -6.29 16.20
N GLN A 110 -9.47 -7.09 16.70
CA GLN A 110 -9.18 -8.08 17.74
C GLN A 110 -8.20 -9.14 17.23
N GLU A 111 -8.48 -9.72 16.06
CA GLU A 111 -7.59 -10.70 15.40
C GLU A 111 -6.19 -10.12 15.13
N ALA A 112 -6.11 -8.85 14.73
CA ALA A 112 -4.84 -8.17 14.50
C ALA A 112 -4.03 -7.99 15.79
N ILE A 113 -4.69 -7.70 16.92
CA ILE A 113 -4.06 -7.58 18.23
C ILE A 113 -3.58 -8.95 18.74
N ASP A 114 -4.37 -10.00 18.55
CA ASP A 114 -4.00 -11.36 18.94
C ASP A 114 -2.78 -11.85 18.14
N TYR A 115 -2.70 -11.48 16.85
CA TYR A 115 -1.49 -11.69 16.06
C TYR A 115 -0.25 -11.00 16.66
N VAL A 116 -0.38 -9.74 17.10
CA VAL A 116 0.73 -9.00 17.71
C VAL A 116 1.20 -9.68 18.99
N LYS A 117 0.26 -10.03 19.88
CA LYS A 117 0.58 -10.73 21.14
C LYS A 117 1.33 -12.03 20.88
N ASN A 118 0.77 -12.87 20.01
CA ASN A 118 1.32 -14.20 19.74
C ASN A 118 2.72 -14.18 19.13
N LYS A 119 3.05 -13.14 18.37
CA LYS A 119 4.31 -13.06 17.62
C LYS A 119 5.40 -12.25 18.31
N TYR A 120 5.05 -11.23 19.09
CA TYR A 120 6.02 -10.26 19.63
C TYR A 120 6.07 -10.18 21.15
N LEU A 121 5.13 -10.83 21.86
CA LEU A 121 5.07 -10.81 23.33
C LEU A 121 5.19 -12.20 23.98
N ASN A 122 5.17 -13.27 23.17
CA ASN A 122 5.41 -14.64 23.63
C ASN A 122 6.89 -15.00 23.56
#